data_AF-A0A387BR41-F1
#
_entry.id   AF-A0A387BR41-F1
#
_cell.length_a   1.000
_cell.length_b   1.000
_cell.length_c   1.000
_cell.angle_alpha   90.00
_cell.angle_beta   90.00
_cell.angle_gamma   90.00
#
_symmetry.space_group_name_H-M   'P 1'
#
loop_
_entity.id
_entity.type
_entity.pdbx_description
1 polymer ?
#
loop_
_entity_poly.entity_id
_entity_poly.type
_entity_poly.pdbx_seq_one_letter_code
_entity_poly.pdbx_strand_id
1 'polypeptide(L)'
;MSTARLVHFESDASRARDVVGLGQRIGTLTVGRVDASDMYRAGLVQIVSAMDHYFHGVVLDRAVDLIVGRTSSNTASTKVGVSFDAVRQIIAASTPAERELAARTHVSQRLALETYQKPDDIGAALAVVGIPKIWSAAFGAAAGGTKVALGVIVTRRNRIVHQADSDPLVPGMVTALSDVDALAAIDTVCKVVRSIDAFL
;
A
#
# COMPACT_ATOMS: atom_id res chain seq x y z
N MET A 1 -5.90 11.93 -11.74
CA MET A 1 -5.85 11.78 -10.27
C MET A 1 -4.73 10.84 -9.82
N SER A 2 -4.35 9.81 -10.58
CA SER A 2 -3.26 8.87 -10.21
C SER A 2 -1.90 9.57 -10.03
N THR A 3 -1.58 10.55 -10.89
CA THR A 3 -0.29 11.24 -10.91
C THR A 3 0.10 11.93 -9.60
N ALA A 4 -0.85 12.61 -8.92
CA ALA A 4 -0.55 13.28 -7.65
C ALA A 4 -0.27 12.27 -6.51
N ARG A 5 -0.97 11.13 -6.50
CA ARG A 5 -0.76 10.06 -5.51
C ARG A 5 0.56 9.35 -5.75
N LEU A 6 0.91 9.11 -7.02
CA LEU A 6 2.20 8.53 -7.36
C LEU A 6 3.33 9.45 -6.89
N VAL A 7 3.24 10.77 -7.12
CA VAL A 7 4.25 11.72 -6.63
C VAL A 7 4.41 11.65 -5.11
N HIS A 8 3.31 11.55 -4.35
CA HIS A 8 3.39 11.40 -2.90
C HIS A 8 4.04 10.06 -2.49
N PHE A 9 3.64 8.96 -3.12
CA PHE A 9 4.25 7.65 -2.91
C PHE A 9 5.76 7.66 -3.20
N GLU A 10 6.20 8.32 -4.28
CA GLU A 10 7.63 8.44 -4.60
C GLU A 10 8.40 9.24 -3.54
N SER A 11 7.78 10.27 -2.96
CA SER A 11 8.35 11.01 -1.83
C SER A 11 8.52 10.11 -0.60
N ASP A 12 7.50 9.33 -0.25
CA ASP A 12 7.59 8.38 0.87
C ASP A 12 8.57 7.24 0.59
N ALA A 13 8.68 6.79 -0.65
CA ALA A 13 9.67 5.80 -1.06
C ALA A 13 11.10 6.35 -0.98
N SER A 14 11.31 7.64 -1.28
CA SER A 14 12.60 8.31 -1.05
C SER A 14 12.93 8.31 0.44
N ARG A 15 11.97 8.65 1.30
CA ARG A 15 12.17 8.63 2.76
C ARG A 15 12.54 7.25 3.29
N ALA A 16 11.91 6.20 2.77
CA ALA A 16 12.28 4.81 3.11
C ALA A 16 13.72 4.48 2.70
N ARG A 17 14.18 4.95 1.53
CA ARG A 17 15.58 4.81 1.10
C ARG A 17 16.53 5.62 1.99
N ASP A 18 16.15 6.82 2.40
CA ASP A 18 16.95 7.67 3.28
C ASP A 18 17.21 7.00 4.63
N VAL A 19 16.22 6.29 5.19
CA VAL A 19 16.40 5.52 6.43
C VAL A 19 17.42 4.38 6.23
N VAL A 20 17.37 3.67 5.10
CA VAL A 20 18.39 2.66 4.78
C VAL A 20 19.77 3.30 4.61
N GLY A 21 19.84 4.43 3.91
CA GLY A 21 21.08 5.21 3.74
C GLY A 21 21.66 5.68 5.06
N LEU A 22 20.82 6.12 6.01
CA LEU A 22 21.25 6.46 7.36
C LEU A 22 21.86 5.25 8.08
N GLY A 23 21.27 4.06 7.93
CA GLY A 23 21.81 2.82 8.47
C GLY A 23 23.21 2.50 7.92
N GLN A 24 23.38 2.62 6.60
CA GLN A 24 24.68 2.44 5.95
C GLN A 24 25.74 3.43 6.48
N ARG A 25 25.35 4.70 6.69
CA ARG A 25 26.24 5.72 7.23
C ARG A 25 26.62 5.45 8.68
N ILE A 26 25.67 5.08 9.53
CA ILE A 26 25.95 4.73 10.94
C ILE A 26 26.87 3.52 11.02
N GLY A 27 26.62 2.47 10.23
CA GLY A 27 27.49 1.31 10.17
C GLY A 27 28.91 1.68 9.77
N THR A 28 29.07 2.56 8.78
CA THR A 28 30.38 3.04 8.33
C THR A 28 31.08 3.90 9.39
N LEU A 29 30.40 4.89 9.96
CA LEU A 29 30.96 5.82 10.96
C LEU A 29 31.37 5.12 12.26
N THR A 30 30.69 4.02 12.59
CA THR A 30 30.95 3.26 13.82
C THR A 30 31.83 2.04 13.59
N VAL A 31 32.30 1.81 12.35
CA VAL A 31 33.06 0.61 11.95
C VAL A 31 32.33 -0.67 12.35
N GLY A 32 31.01 -0.70 12.13
CA GLY A 32 30.14 -1.83 12.44
C GLY A 32 29.88 -2.07 13.94
N ARG A 33 30.29 -1.16 14.84
CA ARG A 33 30.03 -1.30 16.29
C ARG A 33 28.58 -1.03 16.66
N VAL A 34 27.87 -0.23 15.88
CA VAL A 34 26.43 -0.01 16.04
C VAL A 34 25.72 -0.81 14.97
N ASP A 35 24.82 -1.69 15.40
CA ASP A 35 23.98 -2.44 14.47
C ASP A 35 22.95 -1.52 13.82
N ALA A 36 23.01 -1.43 12.50
CA ALA A 36 22.12 -0.64 11.67
C ALA A 36 20.89 -1.42 11.19
N SER A 37 20.78 -2.71 11.52
CA SER A 37 19.74 -3.59 10.97
C SER A 37 18.32 -3.11 11.26
N ASP A 38 18.09 -2.42 12.38
CA ASP A 38 16.79 -1.81 12.69
C ASP A 38 16.43 -0.64 11.78
N MET A 39 17.40 0.08 11.23
CA MET A 39 17.13 1.08 10.19
C MET A 39 16.69 0.41 8.89
N TYR A 40 17.28 -0.73 8.53
CA TYR A 40 16.85 -1.51 7.36
C TYR A 40 15.43 -2.06 7.55
N ARG A 41 15.10 -2.54 8.76
CA ARG A 41 13.73 -2.95 9.12
C ARG A 41 12.76 -1.79 9.04
N ALA A 42 13.14 -0.62 9.54
CA ALA A 42 12.32 0.59 9.47
C ALA A 42 12.07 1.04 8.02
N GLY A 43 13.09 1.01 7.14
CA GLY A 43 12.92 1.30 5.72
C GLY A 43 11.94 0.35 5.02
N LEU A 44 12.04 -0.96 5.31
CA LEU A 44 11.10 -1.97 4.79
C LEU A 44 9.67 -1.72 5.29
N VAL A 45 9.48 -1.43 6.57
CA VAL A 45 8.16 -1.09 7.12
C VAL A 45 7.59 0.16 6.44
N GLN A 46 8.41 1.21 6.30
CA GLN A 46 7.97 2.48 5.70
C GLN A 46 7.51 2.32 4.26
N ILE A 47 8.22 1.55 3.42
CA ILE A 47 7.81 1.39 2.02
C ILE A 47 6.50 0.60 1.87
N VAL A 48 6.27 -0.40 2.71
CA VAL A 48 5.01 -1.16 2.73
C VAL A 48 3.86 -0.28 3.22
N SER A 49 4.10 0.58 4.22
CA SER A 49 3.13 1.58 4.67
C SER A 49 2.83 2.63 3.59
N ALA A 50 3.82 3.09 2.84
CA ALA A 50 3.63 4.01 1.72
C ALA A 50 2.76 3.40 0.62
N MET A 51 3.00 2.13 0.29
CA MET A 51 2.18 1.38 -0.67
C MET A 51 0.73 1.21 -0.20
N ASP A 52 0.53 0.88 1.07
CA ASP A 52 -0.80 0.75 1.67
C ASP A 52 -1.58 2.07 1.58
N HIS A 53 -0.94 3.17 1.98
CA HIS A 53 -1.52 4.52 1.88
C HIS A 53 -1.87 4.88 0.43
N TYR A 54 -0.98 4.58 -0.52
CA TYR A 54 -1.22 4.80 -1.94
C TYR A 54 -2.49 4.08 -2.43
N PHE A 55 -2.61 2.77 -2.15
CA PHE A 55 -3.78 2.00 -2.58
C PHE A 55 -5.07 2.43 -1.88
N HIS A 56 -5.02 2.79 -0.60
CA HIS A 56 -6.16 3.40 0.10
C HIS A 56 -6.65 4.64 -0.63
N GLY A 57 -5.70 5.51 -1.03
CA GLY A 57 -6.01 6.70 -1.80
C GLY A 57 -6.67 6.42 -3.15
N VAL A 58 -6.13 5.47 -3.92
CA VAL A 58 -6.68 5.07 -5.21
C VAL A 58 -8.10 4.52 -5.07
N VAL A 59 -8.30 3.60 -4.13
CA VAL A 59 -9.60 2.96 -3.88
C VAL A 59 -10.61 4.01 -3.41
N LEU A 60 -10.21 4.93 -2.53
CA LEU A 60 -11.06 6.03 -2.07
C LEU A 60 -11.54 6.92 -3.22
N ASP A 61 -10.63 7.39 -4.08
CA ASP A 61 -11.00 8.27 -5.20
C ASP A 61 -11.96 7.57 -6.15
N ARG A 62 -11.67 6.32 -6.53
CA ARG A 62 -12.54 5.54 -7.43
C ARG A 62 -13.89 5.24 -6.80
N ALA A 63 -13.92 4.87 -5.53
CA ALA A 63 -15.18 4.62 -4.82
C ALA A 63 -16.05 5.88 -4.77
N VAL A 64 -15.46 7.04 -4.51
CA VAL A 64 -16.16 8.33 -4.50
C VAL A 64 -16.68 8.65 -5.90
N ASP A 65 -15.87 8.52 -6.94
CA ASP A 65 -16.27 8.78 -8.32
C ASP A 65 -17.43 7.88 -8.78
N LEU A 66 -17.45 6.62 -8.32
CA LEU A 66 -18.59 5.70 -8.53
C LEU A 66 -19.85 6.17 -7.79
N ILE A 67 -19.73 6.57 -6.51
CA ILE A 67 -20.87 7.03 -5.70
C ILE A 67 -21.48 8.31 -6.25
N VAL A 68 -20.66 9.28 -6.67
CA VAL A 68 -21.16 10.55 -7.21
C VAL A 68 -21.57 10.45 -8.68
N GLY A 69 -21.37 9.29 -9.32
CA GLY A 69 -21.78 9.04 -10.70
C GLY A 69 -20.86 9.61 -11.78
N ARG A 70 -19.60 9.94 -11.44
CA ARG A 70 -18.57 10.38 -12.42
C ARG A 70 -18.05 9.23 -13.27
N THR A 71 -18.10 8.01 -12.74
CA THR A 71 -17.72 6.79 -13.45
C THR A 71 -18.85 5.78 -13.35
N SER A 72 -19.17 5.10 -14.45
CA SER A 72 -20.10 3.97 -14.45
C SER A 72 -19.35 2.68 -14.17
N SER A 73 -19.78 1.91 -13.18
CA SER A 73 -19.26 0.55 -12.98
C SER A 73 -19.88 -0.40 -14.00
N ASN A 74 -19.06 -1.03 -14.84
CA ASN A 74 -19.49 -2.13 -15.72
C ASN A 74 -19.57 -3.47 -14.99
N THR A 75 -19.29 -3.50 -13.68
CA THR A 75 -19.32 -4.72 -12.87
C THR A 75 -20.55 -4.75 -11.97
N ALA A 76 -21.34 -5.82 -12.05
CA ALA A 76 -22.63 -5.99 -11.37
C ALA A 76 -22.59 -5.98 -9.83
N SER A 77 -21.43 -5.74 -9.20
CA SER A 77 -21.25 -5.87 -7.76
C SER A 77 -20.08 -5.00 -7.26
N THR A 78 -20.21 -3.68 -7.35
CA THR A 78 -19.34 -2.76 -6.59
C THR A 78 -19.75 -2.83 -5.12
N LYS A 79 -18.96 -3.54 -4.29
CA LYS A 79 -19.23 -3.77 -2.86
C LYS A 79 -18.36 -2.90 -1.96
N VAL A 80 -18.46 -1.57 -2.08
CA VAL A 80 -17.76 -0.64 -1.14
C VAL A 80 -18.28 -0.81 0.28
N GLY A 81 -19.57 -1.13 0.44
CA GLY A 81 -20.17 -1.49 1.74
C GLY A 81 -20.20 -0.32 2.73
N VAL A 82 -20.90 0.76 2.38
CA VAL A 82 -21.17 1.90 3.28
C VAL A 82 -22.41 1.66 4.14
N SER A 83 -22.49 2.32 5.31
CA SER A 83 -23.64 2.22 6.21
C SER A 83 -24.90 2.86 5.59
N PHE A 84 -26.08 2.46 6.06
CA PHE A 84 -27.34 3.07 5.60
C PHE A 84 -27.43 4.56 5.93
N ASP A 85 -26.88 4.98 7.08
CA ASP A 85 -26.82 6.40 7.43
C ASP A 85 -25.90 7.18 6.48
N ALA A 86 -24.76 6.60 6.07
CA ALA A 86 -23.90 7.20 5.05
C ALA A 86 -24.67 7.43 3.74
N VAL A 87 -25.43 6.43 3.28
CA VAL A 87 -26.28 6.55 2.08
C VAL A 87 -27.30 7.68 2.24
N ARG A 88 -27.97 7.76 3.39
CA ARG A 88 -28.94 8.82 3.70
C ARG A 88 -28.29 10.21 3.62
N GLN A 89 -27.11 10.39 4.22
CA GLN A 89 -26.40 11.67 4.20
C GLN A 89 -25.94 12.06 2.79
N ILE A 90 -25.45 11.10 2.00
CA ILE A 90 -25.03 11.33 0.61
C ILE A 90 -26.22 11.77 -0.27
N ILE A 91 -27.38 11.11 -0.12
CA ILE A 91 -28.59 11.44 -0.89
C ILE A 91 -29.18 12.79 -0.45
N ALA A 92 -29.13 13.10 0.85
CA ALA A 92 -29.65 14.36 1.40
C ALA A 92 -28.78 15.59 1.09
N ALA A 93 -27.56 15.41 0.57
CA ALA A 93 -26.67 16.51 0.22
C ALA A 93 -27.30 17.43 -0.84
N SER A 94 -27.30 18.74 -0.57
CA SER A 94 -27.98 19.74 -1.39
C SER A 94 -27.13 20.18 -2.58
N THR A 95 -25.81 20.10 -2.46
CA THR A 95 -24.87 20.44 -3.53
C THR A 95 -23.99 19.25 -3.94
N PRO A 96 -23.45 19.24 -5.18
CA PRO A 96 -22.48 18.22 -5.60
C PRO A 96 -21.23 18.18 -4.71
N ALA A 97 -20.78 19.33 -4.20
CA ALA A 97 -19.62 19.42 -3.32
C ALA A 97 -19.88 18.77 -1.95
N GLU A 98 -21.05 19.03 -1.36
CA GLU A 98 -21.48 18.37 -0.11
C GLU A 98 -21.62 16.86 -0.30
N ARG A 99 -22.14 16.42 -1.45
CA ARG A 99 -22.28 15.00 -1.76
C ARG A 99 -20.92 14.30 -1.84
N GLU A 100 -19.96 14.91 -2.52
CA GLU A 100 -18.60 14.39 -2.59
C GLU A 100 -17.92 14.36 -1.22
N LEU A 101 -18.07 15.41 -0.43
CA LEU A 101 -17.52 15.47 0.92
C LEU A 101 -18.10 14.36 1.80
N ALA A 102 -19.42 14.20 1.83
CA ALA A 102 -20.09 13.14 2.56
C ALA A 102 -19.62 11.76 2.11
N ALA A 103 -19.53 11.52 0.79
CA ALA A 103 -19.02 10.27 0.25
C ALA A 103 -17.57 10.00 0.70
N ARG A 104 -16.67 10.99 0.59
CA ARG A 104 -15.26 10.88 1.01
C ARG A 104 -15.16 10.57 2.50
N THR A 105 -15.92 11.24 3.35
CA THR A 105 -15.91 11.02 4.81
C THR A 105 -16.31 9.59 5.15
N HIS A 106 -17.45 9.12 4.64
CA HIS A 106 -17.96 7.79 5.00
C HIS A 106 -17.16 6.65 4.37
N VAL A 107 -16.73 6.82 3.11
CA VAL A 107 -15.88 5.81 2.45
C VAL A 107 -14.53 5.74 3.15
N SER A 108 -13.86 6.86 3.43
CA SER A 108 -12.56 6.81 4.12
C SER A 108 -12.63 6.15 5.50
N GLN A 109 -13.68 6.41 6.28
CA GLN A 109 -13.91 5.74 7.57
C GLN A 109 -14.09 4.22 7.41
N ARG A 110 -14.83 3.80 6.38
CA ARG A 110 -15.01 2.37 6.08
C ARG A 110 -13.70 1.73 5.64
N LEU A 111 -12.96 2.39 4.75
CA LEU A 111 -11.69 1.87 4.23
C LEU A 111 -10.61 1.83 5.31
N ALA A 112 -10.64 2.71 6.32
CA ALA A 112 -9.66 2.71 7.43
C ALA A 112 -9.61 1.39 8.23
N LEU A 113 -10.61 0.53 8.11
CA LEU A 113 -10.64 -0.81 8.71
C LEU A 113 -9.94 -1.89 7.86
N GLU A 114 -9.58 -1.55 6.62
CA GLU A 114 -8.97 -2.44 5.65
C GLU A 114 -7.47 -2.18 5.52
N THR A 115 -6.77 -3.17 4.98
CA THR A 115 -5.33 -3.09 4.74
C THR A 115 -5.02 -3.60 3.34
N TYR A 116 -4.36 -2.78 2.53
CA TYR A 116 -4.06 -3.01 1.12
C TYR A 116 -2.56 -3.23 0.93
N GLN A 117 -2.06 -4.28 1.57
CA GLN A 117 -0.65 -4.65 1.53
C GLN A 117 -0.43 -5.97 0.81
N LYS A 118 -1.22 -7.01 1.10
CA LYS A 118 -1.05 -8.29 0.41
C LYS A 118 -1.50 -8.18 -1.05
N PRO A 119 -0.88 -8.94 -1.96
CA PRO A 119 -1.25 -8.89 -3.38
C PRO A 119 -2.73 -9.18 -3.65
N ASP A 120 -3.31 -10.14 -2.92
CA ASP A 120 -4.72 -10.51 -3.08
C ASP A 120 -5.67 -9.43 -2.57
N ASP A 121 -5.34 -8.81 -1.43
CA ASP A 121 -6.12 -7.70 -0.85
C ASP A 121 -6.13 -6.49 -1.79
N ILE A 122 -4.97 -6.13 -2.36
CA ILE A 122 -4.85 -5.07 -3.37
C ILE A 122 -5.71 -5.40 -4.60
N GLY A 123 -5.61 -6.64 -5.10
CA GLY A 123 -6.37 -7.08 -6.27
C GLY A 123 -7.88 -7.06 -6.05
N ALA A 124 -8.33 -7.49 -4.86
CA ALA A 124 -9.73 -7.48 -4.47
C ALA A 124 -10.26 -6.05 -4.32
N ALA A 125 -9.52 -5.17 -3.65
CA ALA A 125 -9.92 -3.79 -3.44
C ALA A 125 -10.06 -3.03 -4.77
N LEU A 126 -9.10 -3.19 -5.68
CA LEU A 126 -9.16 -2.57 -7.01
C LEU A 126 -10.30 -3.15 -7.86
N ALA A 127 -10.57 -4.45 -7.77
CA ALA A 127 -11.72 -5.06 -8.45
C ALA A 127 -13.06 -4.49 -7.95
N VAL A 128 -13.21 -4.24 -6.64
CA VAL A 128 -14.42 -3.64 -6.06
C VAL A 128 -14.70 -2.27 -6.65
N VAL A 129 -13.67 -1.49 -6.99
CA VAL A 129 -13.80 -0.16 -7.60
C VAL A 129 -13.67 -0.15 -9.13
N GLY A 130 -13.93 -1.30 -9.77
CA GLY A 130 -14.06 -1.40 -11.22
C GLY A 130 -12.77 -1.68 -11.99
N ILE A 131 -11.69 -2.10 -11.31
CA ILE A 131 -10.39 -2.41 -11.92
C ILE A 131 -10.05 -3.90 -11.68
N PRO A 132 -10.78 -4.83 -12.31
CA PRO A 132 -10.54 -6.25 -12.13
C PRO A 132 -9.25 -6.70 -12.82
N LYS A 133 -8.68 -7.82 -12.38
CA LYS A 133 -7.53 -8.49 -13.02
C LYS A 133 -6.28 -7.59 -13.16
N ILE A 134 -6.11 -6.61 -12.27
CA ILE A 134 -5.00 -5.64 -12.32
C ILE A 134 -3.61 -6.30 -12.40
N TRP A 135 -3.40 -7.41 -11.69
CA TRP A 135 -2.11 -8.12 -11.72
C TRP A 135 -1.77 -8.68 -13.11
N SER A 136 -2.75 -9.28 -13.79
CA SER A 136 -2.55 -9.79 -15.15
C SER A 136 -2.39 -8.65 -16.15
N ALA A 137 -3.12 -7.54 -15.96
CA ALA A 137 -2.99 -6.36 -16.81
C ALA A 137 -1.61 -5.71 -16.67
N ALA A 138 -1.15 -5.47 -15.45
CA ALA A 138 0.08 -4.74 -15.15
C ALA A 138 1.37 -5.55 -15.37
N PHE A 139 1.32 -6.88 -15.20
CA PHE A 139 2.53 -7.72 -15.21
C PHE A 139 2.49 -8.87 -16.21
N GLY A 140 1.36 -9.12 -16.88
CA GLY A 140 1.23 -10.22 -17.84
C GLY A 140 1.66 -11.57 -17.26
N ALA A 141 2.58 -12.26 -17.95
CA ALA A 141 3.13 -13.54 -17.51
C ALA A 141 3.91 -13.46 -16.18
N ALA A 142 4.45 -12.28 -15.82
CA ALA A 142 5.20 -12.09 -14.58
C ALA A 142 4.31 -11.87 -13.35
N ALA A 143 2.98 -11.84 -13.50
CA ALA A 143 2.04 -11.58 -12.41
C ALA A 143 2.24 -12.54 -11.22
N GLY A 144 2.38 -13.86 -11.48
CA GLY A 144 2.58 -14.86 -10.43
C GLY A 144 3.83 -14.60 -9.59
N GLY A 145 4.98 -14.44 -10.24
CA GLY A 145 6.25 -14.16 -9.57
C GLY A 145 6.24 -12.83 -8.81
N THR A 146 5.61 -11.79 -9.39
CA THR A 146 5.51 -10.47 -8.75
C THR A 146 4.66 -10.51 -7.47
N LYS A 147 3.53 -11.23 -7.50
CA LYS A 147 2.70 -11.43 -6.29
C LYS A 147 3.46 -12.18 -5.21
N VAL A 148 4.21 -13.23 -5.57
CA VAL A 148 5.04 -13.97 -4.61
C VAL A 148 6.10 -13.05 -3.99
N ALA A 149 6.84 -12.30 -4.80
CA ALA A 149 7.88 -11.39 -4.31
C ALA A 149 7.30 -10.34 -3.34
N LEU A 150 6.19 -9.69 -3.69
CA LEU A 150 5.52 -8.75 -2.80
C LEU A 150 5.00 -9.42 -1.53
N GLY A 151 4.43 -10.62 -1.64
CA GLY A 151 3.92 -11.39 -0.51
C GLY A 151 5.00 -11.71 0.53
N VAL A 152 6.22 -12.04 0.09
CA VAL A 152 7.37 -12.26 0.98
C VAL A 152 7.72 -10.98 1.75
N ILE A 153 7.78 -9.84 1.06
CA ILE A 153 8.07 -8.53 1.68
C ILE A 153 7.02 -8.17 2.74
N VAL A 154 5.74 -8.32 2.40
CA VAL A 154 4.63 -8.01 3.31
C VAL A 154 4.63 -8.94 4.53
N THR A 155 4.93 -10.23 4.32
CA THR A 155 5.09 -11.20 5.40
C THR A 155 6.22 -10.81 6.34
N ARG A 156 7.36 -10.39 5.77
CA ARG A 156 8.51 -9.90 6.55
C ARG A 156 8.14 -8.66 7.36
N ARG A 157 7.46 -7.68 6.75
CA ARG A 157 6.96 -6.50 7.45
C ARG A 157 6.06 -6.85 8.63
N ASN A 158 5.14 -7.81 8.45
CA ASN A 158 4.27 -8.27 9.54
C ASN A 158 5.07 -8.84 10.71
N ARG A 159 6.13 -9.61 10.42
CA ARG A 159 7.00 -10.16 11.47
C ARG A 159 7.76 -9.06 12.21
N ILE A 160 8.28 -8.05 11.50
CA ILE A 160 8.93 -6.89 12.12
C ILE A 160 7.97 -6.19 13.10
N VAL A 161 6.76 -5.87 12.65
CA VAL A 161 5.81 -5.07 13.44
C VAL A 161 5.16 -5.87 14.58
N HIS A 162 4.78 -7.13 14.34
CA HIS A 162 3.99 -7.90 15.31
C HIS A 162 4.77 -8.91 16.14
N GLN A 163 6.00 -9.25 15.72
CA GLN A 163 6.80 -10.31 16.35
C GLN A 163 8.23 -9.86 16.67
N ALA A 164 8.50 -8.54 16.64
CA ALA A 164 9.82 -7.95 16.82
C ALA A 164 10.88 -8.55 15.86
N ASP A 165 10.44 -9.05 14.71
CA ASP A 165 11.26 -9.76 13.74
C ASP A 165 12.02 -10.99 14.29
N SER A 166 11.53 -11.56 15.39
CA SER A 166 12.15 -12.70 16.08
C SER A 166 12.35 -13.87 15.12
N ASP A 167 13.50 -14.54 15.23
CA ASP A 167 13.81 -15.73 14.48
C ASP A 167 13.00 -16.93 15.03
N PRO A 168 12.17 -17.59 14.22
CA PRO A 168 11.32 -18.68 14.68
C PRO A 168 12.11 -19.95 14.99
N LEU A 169 13.35 -20.07 14.51
CA LEU A 169 14.21 -21.23 14.72
C LEU A 169 15.17 -21.05 15.89
N VAL A 170 15.51 -19.80 16.23
CA VAL A 170 16.52 -19.47 17.25
C VAL A 170 15.99 -18.42 18.23
N PRO A 171 15.48 -18.83 19.41
CA PRO A 171 14.99 -17.92 20.43
C PRO A 171 16.02 -16.86 20.83
N GLY A 172 15.58 -15.61 20.94
CA GLY A 172 16.43 -14.47 21.32
C GLY A 172 17.21 -13.84 20.15
N MET A 173 17.16 -14.44 18.95
CA MET A 173 17.72 -13.83 17.74
C MET A 173 16.63 -13.13 16.94
N VAL A 174 17.01 -12.10 16.20
CA VAL A 174 16.20 -11.51 15.13
C VAL A 174 16.67 -12.09 13.81
N THR A 175 15.75 -12.30 12.88
CA THR A 175 16.16 -12.75 11.54
C THR A 175 16.96 -11.63 10.87
N ALA A 176 18.05 -12.02 10.20
CA ALA A 176 18.94 -11.08 9.54
C ALA A 176 18.23 -10.26 8.46
N LEU A 177 18.68 -9.02 8.27
CA LEU A 177 18.24 -8.14 7.20
C LEU A 177 19.41 -7.19 6.87
N SER A 178 19.89 -7.25 5.63
CA SER A 178 20.90 -6.32 5.13
C SER A 178 20.28 -5.07 4.51
N ASP A 179 21.13 -4.08 4.22
CA ASP A 179 20.75 -2.92 3.42
C ASP A 179 20.33 -3.32 2.00
N VAL A 180 21.03 -4.28 1.39
CA VAL A 180 20.69 -4.82 0.06
C VAL A 180 19.29 -5.43 0.06
N ASP A 181 18.93 -6.20 1.08
CA ASP A 181 17.60 -6.80 1.21
C ASP A 181 16.52 -5.72 1.32
N ALA A 182 16.76 -4.68 2.14
CA ALA A 182 15.82 -3.58 2.31
C ALA A 182 15.65 -2.76 1.03
N LEU A 183 16.74 -2.45 0.32
CA LEU A 183 16.69 -1.73 -0.96
C LEU A 183 15.99 -2.55 -2.04
N ALA A 184 16.25 -3.85 -2.13
CA ALA A 184 15.57 -4.74 -3.06
C ALA A 184 14.07 -4.83 -2.78
N ALA A 185 13.67 -4.86 -1.50
CA ALA A 185 12.27 -4.79 -1.10
C ALA A 185 11.63 -3.46 -1.52
N ILE A 186 12.33 -2.33 -1.30
CA ILE A 186 11.86 -1.00 -1.70
C ILE A 186 11.65 -0.94 -3.22
N ASP A 187 12.63 -1.39 -4.00
CA ASP A 187 12.56 -1.35 -5.46
C ASP A 187 11.46 -2.27 -6.00
N THR A 188 11.23 -3.41 -5.36
CA THR A 188 10.12 -4.31 -5.69
C THR A 188 8.77 -3.61 -5.47
N VAL A 189 8.59 -2.97 -4.31
CA VAL A 189 7.34 -2.25 -4.00
C VAL A 189 7.14 -1.06 -4.94
N CYS A 190 8.19 -0.27 -5.20
CA CYS A 190 8.14 0.82 -6.19
C CYS A 190 7.75 0.32 -7.58
N LYS A 191 8.33 -0.79 -8.03
CA LYS A 191 7.97 -1.41 -9.31
C LYS A 191 6.50 -1.81 -9.32
N VAL A 192 5.99 -2.43 -8.25
CA VAL A 192 4.57 -2.80 -8.16
C VAL A 192 3.67 -1.58 -8.30
N VAL A 193 3.90 -0.55 -7.49
CA VAL A 193 3.05 0.66 -7.48
C VAL A 193 3.08 1.36 -8.84
N ARG A 194 4.27 1.59 -9.41
CA ARG A 194 4.41 2.24 -10.74
C ARG A 194 3.73 1.44 -11.85
N SER A 195 3.92 0.11 -11.87
CA SER A 195 3.31 -0.75 -12.89
C SER A 195 1.79 -0.80 -12.76
N ILE A 196 1.23 -0.76 -11.54
CA ILE A 196 -0.22 -0.70 -11.36
C ILE A 196 -0.75 0.70 -11.71
N ASP A 197 -0.09 1.77 -11.27
CA ASP A 197 -0.48 3.16 -11.55
C ASP A 197 -0.64 3.44 -13.05
N ALA A 198 0.24 2.86 -13.88
CA ALA A 198 0.16 3.00 -15.34
C ALA A 198 -1.15 2.48 -15.98
N PHE A 199 -1.97 1.74 -15.23
CA PHE A 199 -3.27 1.20 -15.67
C PHE A 199 -4.47 1.85 -14.98
N LEU A 200 -4.24 2.85 -14.12
CA LEU A 200 -5.30 3.60 -13.42
C LEU A 200 -5.71 4.82 -14.24
#